data_AF-M1K7M3-F1
#
_entry.id   AF-M1K7M3-F1
#
_cell.length_a   1.000
_cell.length_b   1.000
_cell.length_c   1.000
_cell.angle_alpha   90.00
_cell.angle_beta   90.00
_cell.angle_gamma   90.00
#
_symmetry.space_group_name_H-M   'P 1'
#
loop_
_entity.id
_entity.type
_entity.pdbx_description
1 polymer ?
#
loop_
_entity_poly.entity_id
_entity_poly.type
_entity_poly.pdbx_seq_one_letter_code
_entity_poly.pdbx_strand_id
1 'polypeptide(L)'
;MFHPRAACFYLFPLPQNSMKTLLLCGAPLDIVDFMVGTVALEAHGKSFGALERYVVMAILKHIERKLWIGSPLLGVKYTITTGAYKPLLTKISECLAIVDIPGYILHVLDEIRQAPYAFVEIGCILLACLLAQVLLLRSPCTNLKRKTFHLFAFLVFYKEHRVSFLLAEGLLLFMSLLSSCRYTNSLLRPFFSRNDKGRTLLSPIYLLSACMYPRLFIEDVEYVSALISICFQDSAASIAGKWFGVTEKSIQGAIAGVISGTVVYFALYGRIDMLPFFIFAGSVEYLVPINDNITIPLFAVLYFQAPEKACFSSIPS
;
A
#
# COMPACT_ATOMS: atom_id res chain seq x y z
N MET A 1 15.23 26.80 20.96
CA MET A 1 14.17 25.99 21.60
C MET A 1 14.13 24.65 20.89
N PHE A 2 14.70 23.63 21.50
CA PHE A 2 14.90 22.31 20.88
C PHE A 2 13.57 21.55 20.76
N HIS A 3 13.27 21.08 19.55
CA HIS A 3 12.11 20.23 19.25
C HIS A 3 12.31 18.83 19.89
N PRO A 4 11.31 18.26 20.59
CA PRO A 4 11.41 16.94 21.22
C PRO A 4 11.05 15.81 20.24
N ARG A 5 11.51 15.87 18.99
CA ARG A 5 11.27 14.81 17.96
C ARG A 5 12.33 13.69 17.95
N ALA A 6 13.41 13.82 18.73
CA ALA A 6 14.54 12.90 18.68
C ALA A 6 14.57 11.80 19.78
N ALA A 7 13.68 11.86 20.78
CA ALA A 7 13.78 10.99 21.97
C ALA A 7 12.90 9.73 21.95
N CYS A 8 11.92 9.62 21.03
CA CYS A 8 10.97 8.47 21.02
C CYS A 8 11.38 7.29 20.12
N PHE A 9 12.60 7.27 19.57
CA PHE A 9 13.10 6.09 18.84
C PHE A 9 13.42 4.89 19.74
N TYR A 10 13.38 5.05 21.07
CA TYR A 10 13.79 4.02 22.03
C TYR A 10 12.65 3.26 22.72
N LEU A 11 11.38 3.52 22.39
CA LEU A 11 10.24 2.93 23.13
C LEU A 11 9.64 1.66 22.51
N PHE A 12 10.12 1.22 21.35
CA PHE A 12 9.82 -0.11 20.83
C PHE A 12 11.11 -0.71 20.27
N PRO A 13 11.64 -1.80 20.84
CA PRO A 13 12.71 -2.52 20.18
C PRO A 13 12.10 -3.14 18.92
N LEU A 14 12.20 -2.45 17.78
CA LEU A 14 12.14 -3.15 16.49
C LEU A 14 13.23 -4.21 16.56
N PRO A 15 12.91 -5.52 16.44
CA PRO A 15 13.92 -6.54 16.51
C PRO A 15 14.96 -6.25 15.43
N GLN A 16 16.21 -5.99 15.85
CA GLN A 16 17.34 -5.71 14.95
C GLN A 16 17.48 -6.78 13.86
N ASN A 17 16.94 -7.99 14.09
CA ASN A 17 16.89 -9.05 13.12
C ASN A 17 15.91 -8.80 11.96
N SER A 18 14.74 -8.19 12.15
CA SER A 18 13.78 -7.98 11.04
C SER A 18 14.24 -6.89 10.07
N MET A 19 14.89 -5.85 10.58
CA MET A 19 15.50 -4.81 9.74
C MET A 19 16.76 -5.32 9.03
N LYS A 20 17.53 -6.23 9.67
CA LYS A 20 18.59 -7.00 9.01
C LYS A 20 18.02 -7.93 7.93
N THR A 21 16.90 -8.61 8.13
CA THR A 21 16.31 -9.45 7.06
C THR A 21 15.84 -8.62 5.86
N LEU A 22 15.37 -7.39 6.09
CA LEU A 22 14.99 -6.45 5.02
C LEU A 22 16.20 -5.83 4.28
N LEU A 23 17.37 -5.73 4.93
CA LEU A 23 18.58 -5.07 4.40
C LEU A 23 19.78 -6.01 4.07
N LEU A 24 19.82 -7.25 4.58
CA LEU A 24 21.04 -8.08 4.62
C LEU A 24 20.91 -9.53 4.10
N CYS A 25 19.76 -9.94 3.57
CA CYS A 25 19.71 -11.21 2.85
C CYS A 25 19.75 -10.94 1.35
N GLY A 26 20.91 -11.11 0.70
CA GLY A 26 21.02 -11.08 -0.76
C GLY A 26 22.45 -10.81 -1.23
N ALA A 27 22.92 -11.51 -2.26
CA ALA A 27 24.27 -11.44 -2.80
C ALA A 27 24.72 -9.99 -3.13
N PRO A 28 26.01 -9.71 -3.41
CA PRO A 28 26.48 -8.38 -3.84
C PRO A 28 25.64 -7.76 -4.99
N LEU A 29 25.11 -8.62 -5.87
CA LEU A 29 24.17 -8.26 -6.93
C LEU A 29 22.84 -7.68 -6.43
N ASP A 30 22.30 -8.16 -5.31
CA ASP A 30 21.05 -7.64 -4.73
C ASP A 30 21.22 -6.23 -4.16
N ILE A 31 22.39 -5.95 -3.57
CA ILE A 31 22.74 -4.62 -3.05
C ILE A 31 22.93 -3.65 -4.22
N VAL A 32 23.65 -4.07 -5.26
CA VAL A 32 23.85 -3.25 -6.47
C VAL A 32 22.50 -2.93 -7.12
N ASP A 33 21.64 -3.93 -7.34
CA ASP A 33 20.30 -3.71 -7.89
C ASP A 33 19.44 -2.79 -7.03
N PHE A 34 19.51 -2.94 -5.71
CA PHE A 34 18.80 -2.07 -4.77
C PHE A 34 19.29 -0.62 -4.87
N MET A 35 20.61 -0.41 -4.95
CA MET A 35 21.18 0.93 -5.13
C MET A 35 20.81 1.53 -6.50
N VAL A 36 20.94 0.75 -7.58
CA VAL A 36 20.57 1.18 -8.94
C VAL A 36 19.09 1.54 -9.01
N GLY A 37 18.20 0.72 -8.44
CA GLY A 37 16.77 1.02 -8.37
C GLY A 37 16.45 2.27 -7.55
N THR A 38 17.15 2.48 -6.43
CA THR A 38 17.00 3.69 -5.60
C THR A 38 17.43 4.95 -6.35
N VAL A 39 18.53 4.89 -7.10
CA VAL A 39 19.00 5.97 -7.98
C VAL A 39 18.05 6.17 -9.15
N ALA A 40 17.46 5.11 -9.70
CA ALA A 40 16.48 5.23 -10.78
C ALA A 40 15.21 5.98 -10.31
N LEU A 41 14.77 5.77 -9.07
CA LEU A 41 13.67 6.54 -8.46
C LEU A 41 14.01 8.03 -8.27
N GLU A 42 15.29 8.40 -8.16
CA GLU A 42 15.73 9.80 -8.17
C GLU A 42 15.43 10.49 -9.51
N ALA A 43 15.49 9.75 -10.62
CA ALA A 43 15.15 10.25 -11.94
C ALA A 43 13.65 10.59 -12.10
N HIS A 44 12.78 10.19 -11.16
CA HIS A 44 11.39 10.65 -11.09
C HIS A 44 11.25 12.06 -10.48
N GLY A 45 12.35 12.78 -10.23
CA GLY A 45 12.35 14.17 -9.80
C GLY A 45 11.81 14.34 -8.38
N LYS A 46 10.97 15.36 -8.15
CA LYS A 46 10.41 15.68 -6.81
C LYS A 46 9.37 14.67 -6.31
N SER A 47 9.08 13.61 -7.05
CA SER A 47 7.98 12.67 -6.77
C SER A 47 8.24 11.72 -5.61
N PHE A 48 9.50 11.50 -5.23
CA PHE A 48 9.87 10.69 -4.07
C PHE A 48 10.82 11.47 -3.15
N GLY A 49 10.55 11.47 -1.85
CA GLY A 49 11.53 11.86 -0.84
C GLY A 49 12.68 10.84 -0.74
N ALA A 50 13.84 11.25 -0.20
CA ALA A 50 15.00 10.35 -0.10
C ALA A 50 14.68 9.04 0.62
N LEU A 51 13.99 9.10 1.77
CA LEU A 51 13.56 7.92 2.53
C LEU A 51 12.50 7.09 1.80
N GLU A 52 11.57 7.74 1.10
CA GLU A 52 10.54 7.03 0.31
C GLU A 52 11.16 6.16 -0.78
N ARG A 53 12.24 6.63 -1.44
CA ARG A 53 12.94 5.85 -2.48
C ARG A 53 13.48 4.52 -1.92
N TYR A 54 14.15 4.57 -0.76
CA TYR A 54 14.67 3.38 -0.11
C TYR A 54 13.57 2.40 0.28
N VAL A 55 12.48 2.92 0.87
CA VAL A 55 11.37 2.07 1.31
C VAL A 55 10.65 1.41 0.13
N VAL A 56 10.33 2.18 -0.91
CA VAL A 56 9.68 1.64 -2.13
C VAL A 56 10.57 0.58 -2.77
N MET A 57 11.88 0.83 -2.87
CA MET A 57 12.80 -0.16 -3.44
C MET A 57 12.91 -1.42 -2.58
N ALA A 58 12.87 -1.29 -1.25
CA ALA A 58 12.86 -2.44 -0.36
C ALA A 58 11.60 -3.28 -0.54
N ILE A 59 10.41 -2.64 -0.63
CA ILE A 59 9.14 -3.30 -0.92
C ILE A 59 9.22 -4.04 -2.27
N LEU A 60 9.67 -3.37 -3.33
CA LEU A 60 9.77 -3.95 -4.67
C LEU A 60 10.72 -5.16 -4.72
N LYS A 61 11.88 -5.08 -4.04
CA LYS A 61 12.80 -6.22 -3.91
C LYS A 61 12.22 -7.36 -3.07
N HIS A 62 11.45 -7.05 -2.04
CA HIS A 62 10.79 -8.06 -1.23
C HIS A 62 9.72 -8.81 -2.03
N ILE A 63 8.90 -8.07 -2.80
CA ILE A 63 7.91 -8.61 -3.72
C ILE A 63 8.56 -9.54 -4.75
N GLU A 64 9.65 -9.12 -5.40
CA GLU A 64 10.34 -9.89 -6.44
C GLU A 64 10.70 -11.31 -6.00
N ARG A 65 11.07 -11.51 -4.72
CA ARG A 65 11.44 -12.84 -4.17
C ARG A 65 10.27 -13.82 -4.07
N LYS A 66 9.03 -13.34 -4.13
CA LYS A 66 7.82 -14.14 -4.00
C LYS A 66 7.08 -14.34 -5.32
N LEU A 67 7.43 -13.59 -6.36
CA LEU A 67 6.72 -13.62 -7.62
C LEU A 67 7.25 -14.68 -8.57
N TRP A 68 6.33 -15.21 -9.37
CA TRP A 68 6.66 -16.06 -10.49
C TRP A 68 7.15 -15.22 -11.68
N ILE A 69 8.02 -15.81 -12.50
CA ILE A 69 8.51 -15.21 -13.75
C ILE A 69 7.31 -14.92 -14.66
N GLY A 70 7.23 -13.72 -15.24
CA GLY A 70 6.10 -13.34 -16.10
C GLY A 70 4.95 -12.65 -15.39
N SER A 71 4.99 -12.47 -14.05
CA SER A 71 3.93 -11.77 -13.30
C SER A 71 3.79 -10.29 -13.70
N PRO A 72 2.55 -9.74 -13.77
CA PRO A 72 2.32 -8.31 -14.00
C PRO A 72 3.03 -7.39 -13.00
N LEU A 73 3.23 -7.85 -11.76
CA LEU A 73 3.92 -7.09 -10.72
C LEU A 73 5.41 -6.91 -11.02
N LEU A 74 6.04 -7.81 -11.81
CA LEU A 74 7.39 -7.57 -12.34
C LEU A 74 7.38 -6.44 -13.38
N GLY A 75 6.34 -6.35 -14.20
CA GLY A 75 6.10 -5.21 -15.09
C GLY A 75 5.88 -3.91 -14.32
N VAL A 76 5.16 -3.95 -13.18
CA VAL A 76 4.99 -2.80 -12.27
C VAL A 76 6.33 -2.34 -11.72
N LYS A 77 7.17 -3.26 -11.22
CA LYS A 77 8.54 -2.94 -10.79
C LYS A 77 9.31 -2.25 -11.90
N TYR A 78 9.35 -2.85 -13.10
CA TYR A 78 10.06 -2.28 -14.25
C TYR A 78 9.55 -0.87 -14.59
N THR A 79 8.23 -0.66 -14.64
CA THR A 79 7.63 0.66 -15.00
C THR A 79 7.87 1.74 -13.96
N ILE A 80 7.94 1.37 -12.68
CA ILE A 80 8.28 2.26 -11.56
C ILE A 80 9.78 2.61 -11.58
N THR A 81 10.65 1.64 -11.87
CA THR A 81 12.10 1.89 -11.93
C THR A 81 12.54 2.56 -13.23
N THR A 82 11.74 2.45 -14.30
CA THR A 82 12.05 3.15 -15.55
C THR A 82 11.55 4.59 -15.50
N GLY A 83 12.51 5.52 -15.53
CA GLY A 83 12.28 6.95 -15.46
C GLY A 83 11.09 7.46 -16.27
N ALA A 84 10.45 8.53 -15.77
CA ALA A 84 9.27 9.16 -16.38
C ALA A 84 9.48 9.66 -17.83
N TYR A 85 10.73 9.73 -18.29
CA TYR A 85 11.12 10.25 -19.61
C TYR A 85 11.03 9.22 -20.74
N LYS A 86 10.92 7.93 -20.42
CA LYS A 86 10.84 6.88 -21.44
C LYS A 86 9.46 6.93 -22.13
N PRO A 87 9.39 6.91 -23.48
CA PRO A 87 8.12 6.94 -24.19
C PRO A 87 7.20 5.78 -23.81
N LEU A 88 5.89 6.02 -23.76
CA LEU A 88 4.89 5.03 -23.37
C LEU A 88 4.97 3.76 -24.22
N LEU A 89 5.09 3.89 -25.56
CA LEU A 89 5.17 2.74 -26.47
C LEU A 89 6.39 1.87 -26.18
N THR A 90 7.54 2.48 -25.87
CA THR A 90 8.75 1.75 -25.48
C THR A 90 8.56 1.04 -24.15
N LYS A 91 7.93 1.69 -23.15
CA LYS A 91 7.59 1.05 -21.87
C LYS A 91 6.67 -0.15 -22.07
N ILE A 92 5.64 -0.02 -22.90
CA ILE A 92 4.71 -1.11 -23.22
C ILE A 92 5.46 -2.26 -23.89
N SER A 93 6.24 -1.99 -24.94
CA SER A 93 7.01 -3.01 -25.66
C SER A 93 7.92 -3.81 -24.74
N GLU A 94 8.67 -3.14 -23.87
CA GLU A 94 9.56 -3.81 -22.93
C GLU A 94 8.81 -4.53 -21.79
N CYS A 95 7.64 -4.02 -21.37
CA CYS A 95 6.79 -4.75 -20.43
C CYS A 95 6.27 -6.06 -21.04
N LEU A 96 5.93 -6.08 -22.33
CA LEU A 96 5.50 -7.30 -23.02
C LEU A 96 6.60 -8.37 -23.09
N ALA A 97 7.87 -7.96 -23.00
CA ALA A 97 8.99 -8.90 -22.90
C ALA A 97 9.19 -9.47 -21.49
N ILE A 98 8.62 -8.82 -20.46
CA ILE A 98 8.77 -9.20 -19.05
C ILE A 98 7.54 -9.95 -18.54
N VAL A 99 6.35 -9.59 -19.02
CA VAL A 99 5.06 -10.07 -18.52
C VAL A 99 4.40 -10.99 -19.53
N ASP A 100 4.00 -12.18 -19.09
CA ASP A 100 3.19 -13.10 -19.88
C ASP A 100 1.72 -12.65 -19.88
N ILE A 101 1.40 -11.63 -20.68
CA ILE A 101 0.05 -11.08 -20.77
C ILE A 101 -0.98 -12.13 -21.23
N PRO A 102 -0.73 -12.95 -22.26
CA PRO A 102 -1.68 -13.99 -22.66
C PRO A 102 -1.97 -14.99 -21.54
N GLY A 103 -0.93 -15.52 -20.88
CA GLY A 103 -1.10 -16.45 -19.76
C GLY A 103 -1.84 -15.82 -18.59
N TYR A 104 -1.51 -14.57 -18.26
CA TYR A 104 -2.20 -13.80 -17.22
C TYR A 104 -3.70 -13.60 -17.54
N ILE A 105 -4.06 -13.23 -18.78
CA ILE A 105 -5.47 -13.06 -19.17
C ILE A 105 -6.24 -14.38 -19.04
N LEU A 106 -5.67 -15.49 -19.51
CA LEU A 106 -6.30 -16.81 -19.40
C LEU A 106 -6.52 -17.20 -17.94
N HIS A 107 -5.54 -16.93 -17.07
CA HIS A 107 -5.65 -17.20 -15.64
C HIS A 107 -6.73 -16.35 -14.97
N VAL A 108 -6.83 -15.06 -15.29
CA VAL A 108 -7.91 -14.18 -14.80
C VAL A 108 -9.28 -14.70 -15.24
N LEU A 109 -9.41 -15.10 -16.50
CA LEU A 109 -10.68 -15.63 -17.04
C LEU A 109 -11.09 -16.95 -16.37
N ASP A 110 -10.12 -17.83 -16.08
CA ASP A 110 -10.38 -19.07 -15.37
C ASP A 110 -10.84 -18.81 -13.93
N GLU A 111 -10.19 -17.90 -13.22
CA GLU A 111 -10.59 -17.49 -11.86
C GLU A 111 -11.99 -16.85 -11.83
N ILE A 112 -12.32 -16.01 -12.81
CA ILE A 112 -13.69 -15.47 -12.97
C ILE A 112 -14.70 -16.59 -13.21
N ARG A 113 -14.33 -17.61 -14.01
CA ARG A 113 -15.20 -18.75 -14.29
C ARG A 113 -15.41 -19.62 -13.05
N GLN A 114 -14.37 -19.81 -12.23
CA GLN A 114 -14.45 -20.60 -10.99
C GLN A 114 -15.22 -19.86 -9.88
N ALA A 115 -15.12 -18.53 -9.81
CA ALA A 115 -15.75 -17.72 -8.78
C ALA A 115 -16.58 -16.54 -9.35
N PRO A 116 -17.66 -16.82 -10.11
CA PRO A 116 -18.43 -15.77 -10.80
C PRO A 116 -19.13 -14.81 -9.83
N TYR A 117 -19.57 -15.30 -8.67
CA TYR A 117 -20.20 -14.47 -7.64
C TYR A 117 -19.22 -13.43 -7.07
N ALA A 118 -17.96 -13.80 -6.86
CA ALA A 118 -16.93 -12.87 -6.40
C ALA A 118 -16.68 -11.77 -7.44
N PHE A 119 -16.62 -12.13 -8.72
CA PHE A 119 -16.48 -11.15 -9.80
C PHE A 119 -17.64 -10.16 -9.87
N VAL A 120 -18.89 -10.66 -9.77
CA VAL A 120 -20.09 -9.81 -9.74
C VAL A 120 -20.09 -8.90 -8.51
N GLU A 121 -19.76 -9.43 -7.33
CA GLU A 121 -19.66 -8.65 -6.10
C GLU A 121 -18.64 -7.51 -6.23
N ILE A 122 -17.42 -7.82 -6.70
CA ILE A 122 -16.39 -6.80 -6.96
C ILE A 122 -16.88 -5.78 -7.98
N GLY A 123 -17.54 -6.21 -9.06
CA GLY A 123 -18.14 -5.34 -10.07
C GLY A 123 -19.16 -4.37 -9.46
N CYS A 124 -20.04 -4.85 -8.58
CA CYS A 124 -21.01 -4.02 -7.86
C CYS A 124 -20.32 -3.00 -6.94
N ILE A 125 -19.30 -3.42 -6.19
CA ILE A 125 -18.53 -2.54 -5.31
C ILE A 125 -17.81 -1.44 -6.11
N LEU A 126 -17.19 -1.80 -7.24
CA LEU A 126 -16.52 -0.85 -8.13
C LEU A 126 -17.49 0.13 -8.79
N LEU A 127 -18.68 -0.34 -9.20
CA LEU A 127 -19.73 0.53 -9.73
C LEU A 127 -20.22 1.52 -8.66
N ALA A 128 -20.45 1.05 -7.44
CA ALA A 128 -20.81 1.91 -6.31
C ALA A 128 -19.72 2.94 -6.00
N CYS A 129 -18.45 2.53 -6.06
CA CYS A 129 -17.30 3.44 -5.94
C CYS A 129 -17.32 4.52 -7.02
N LEU A 130 -17.52 4.13 -8.28
CA LEU A 130 -17.59 5.07 -9.41
C LEU A 130 -18.71 6.09 -9.22
N LEU A 131 -19.91 5.63 -8.86
CA LEU A 131 -21.05 6.52 -8.58
C LEU A 131 -20.75 7.48 -7.43
N ALA A 132 -20.18 6.99 -6.33
CA ALA A 132 -19.78 7.84 -5.21
C ALA A 132 -18.74 8.89 -5.61
N GLN A 133 -17.74 8.52 -6.43
CA GLN A 133 -16.73 9.45 -6.93
C GLN A 133 -17.30 10.51 -7.88
N VAL A 134 -18.25 10.13 -8.74
CA VAL A 134 -18.95 11.08 -9.63
C VAL A 134 -19.73 12.11 -8.81
N LEU A 135 -20.46 11.67 -7.77
CA LEU A 135 -21.18 12.57 -6.87
C LEU A 135 -20.22 13.49 -6.10
N LEU A 136 -19.09 12.94 -5.65
CA LEU A 136 -18.08 13.71 -4.93
C LEU A 136 -17.25 14.60 -5.83
N LEU A 137 -17.27 14.45 -7.16
CA LEU A 137 -16.42 15.22 -8.08
C LEU A 137 -16.57 16.72 -7.87
N ARG A 138 -17.81 17.18 -7.63
CA ARG A 138 -18.15 18.58 -7.34
C ARG A 138 -17.73 19.06 -5.95
N SER A 139 -17.43 18.15 -5.03
CA SER A 139 -16.98 18.50 -3.68
C SER A 139 -15.54 19.04 -3.70
N PRO A 140 -15.26 20.16 -3.02
CA PRO A 140 -13.89 20.66 -2.84
C PRO A 140 -13.07 19.79 -1.87
N CYS A 141 -13.71 18.86 -1.15
CA CYS A 141 -13.07 18.05 -0.12
C CYS A 141 -12.29 16.86 -0.72
N THR A 142 -11.07 17.10 -1.19
CA THR A 142 -10.18 16.05 -1.72
C THR A 142 -9.92 14.90 -0.74
N ASN A 143 -9.92 15.18 0.56
CA ASN A 143 -9.76 14.14 1.58
C ASN A 143 -10.92 13.15 1.58
N LEU A 144 -12.15 13.65 1.45
CA LEU A 144 -13.34 12.79 1.41
C LEU A 144 -13.29 11.87 0.18
N LYS A 145 -12.95 12.43 -0.99
CA LYS A 145 -12.71 11.66 -2.23
C LYS A 145 -11.66 10.56 -2.07
N ARG A 146 -10.58 10.85 -1.33
CA ARG A 146 -9.53 9.86 -1.05
C ARG A 146 -10.01 8.79 -0.08
N LYS A 147 -10.67 9.16 1.02
CA LYS A 147 -11.13 8.19 2.03
C LYS A 147 -12.27 7.29 1.53
N THR A 148 -13.08 7.75 0.57
CA THR A 148 -14.02 6.85 -0.13
C THR A 148 -13.27 5.76 -0.90
N PHE A 149 -12.15 6.06 -1.57
CA PHE A 149 -11.33 5.00 -2.18
C PHE A 149 -10.82 3.98 -1.16
N HIS A 150 -10.45 4.41 0.05
CA HIS A 150 -9.99 3.50 1.10
C HIS A 150 -11.12 2.57 1.56
N LEU A 151 -12.32 3.11 1.77
CA LEU A 151 -13.50 2.32 2.11
C LEU A 151 -13.81 1.27 1.04
N PHE A 152 -13.87 1.69 -0.24
CA PHE A 152 -14.16 0.75 -1.33
C PHE A 152 -13.02 -0.26 -1.56
N ALA A 153 -11.76 0.13 -1.37
CA ALA A 153 -10.64 -0.80 -1.39
C ALA A 153 -10.78 -1.86 -0.29
N PHE A 154 -11.13 -1.46 0.94
CA PHE A 154 -11.41 -2.40 2.01
C PHE A 154 -12.49 -3.41 1.59
N LEU A 155 -13.62 -2.94 1.05
CA LEU A 155 -14.73 -3.81 0.62
C LEU A 155 -14.32 -4.80 -0.47
N VAL A 156 -13.44 -4.41 -1.40
CA VAL A 156 -12.93 -5.29 -2.48
C VAL A 156 -11.98 -6.36 -1.93
N PHE A 157 -11.15 -6.03 -0.95
CA PHE A 157 -10.04 -6.89 -0.53
C PHE A 157 -10.29 -7.69 0.76
N TYR A 158 -11.20 -7.27 1.64
CA TYR A 158 -11.33 -7.91 2.96
C TYR A 158 -11.79 -9.38 2.91
N LYS A 159 -12.51 -9.80 1.85
CA LYS A 159 -12.90 -11.20 1.62
C LYS A 159 -11.82 -12.04 0.94
N GLU A 160 -10.72 -11.41 0.56
CA GLU A 160 -9.56 -12.08 -0.03
C GLU A 160 -9.85 -12.92 -1.28
N HIS A 161 -10.85 -12.53 -2.07
CA HIS A 161 -11.15 -13.21 -3.32
C HIS A 161 -9.93 -13.17 -4.26
N ARG A 162 -9.50 -14.34 -4.75
CA ARG A 162 -8.31 -14.43 -5.61
C ARG A 162 -8.42 -13.52 -6.84
N VAL A 163 -9.61 -13.45 -7.44
CA VAL A 163 -9.92 -12.57 -8.56
C VAL A 163 -9.72 -11.08 -8.23
N SER A 164 -9.92 -10.62 -6.99
CA SER A 164 -9.70 -9.20 -6.63
C SER A 164 -8.22 -8.84 -6.70
N PHE A 165 -7.34 -9.71 -6.20
CA PHE A 165 -5.89 -9.53 -6.28
C PHE A 165 -5.39 -9.58 -7.71
N LEU A 166 -5.86 -10.53 -8.52
CA LEU A 166 -5.48 -10.59 -9.93
C LEU A 166 -5.90 -9.32 -10.67
N LEU A 167 -7.18 -8.93 -10.61
CA LEU A 167 -7.65 -7.70 -11.24
C LEU A 167 -6.84 -6.46 -10.79
N ALA A 168 -6.44 -6.43 -9.51
CA ALA A 168 -5.61 -5.37 -8.96
C ALA A 168 -4.16 -5.37 -9.50
N GLU A 169 -3.54 -6.54 -9.74
CA GLU A 169 -2.24 -6.64 -10.42
C GLU A 169 -2.29 -6.01 -11.81
N GLY A 170 -3.32 -6.37 -12.59
CA GLY A 170 -3.55 -5.80 -13.92
C GLY A 170 -3.78 -4.28 -13.87
N LEU A 171 -4.59 -3.81 -12.91
CA LEU A 171 -4.85 -2.39 -12.71
C LEU A 171 -3.58 -1.63 -12.29
N LEU A 172 -2.75 -2.19 -11.40
CA LEU A 172 -1.47 -1.60 -11.02
C LEU A 172 -0.53 -1.46 -12.23
N LEU A 173 -0.42 -2.49 -13.06
CA LEU A 173 0.41 -2.45 -14.27
C LEU A 173 -0.08 -1.37 -15.23
N PHE A 174 -1.40 -1.34 -15.48
CA PHE A 174 -2.02 -0.33 -16.34
C PHE A 174 -1.78 1.10 -15.82
N MET A 175 -2.01 1.33 -14.53
CA MET A 175 -1.78 2.64 -13.90
C MET A 175 -0.31 3.05 -13.92
N SER A 176 0.60 2.10 -13.71
CA SER A 176 2.05 2.36 -13.71
C SER A 176 2.56 2.71 -15.11
N LEU A 177 2.06 2.03 -16.15
CA LEU A 177 2.34 2.37 -17.55
C LEU A 177 1.84 3.77 -17.91
N LEU A 178 0.60 4.08 -17.56
CA LEU A 178 -0.03 5.36 -17.89
C LEU A 178 0.46 6.53 -17.02
N SER A 179 1.18 6.26 -15.94
CA SER A 179 1.66 7.28 -15.01
C SER A 179 2.52 8.36 -15.68
N SER A 180 3.23 8.05 -16.77
CA SER A 180 3.99 9.03 -17.58
C SER A 180 3.15 9.82 -18.59
N CYS A 181 1.89 9.47 -18.82
CA CYS A 181 1.03 10.11 -19.81
C CYS A 181 0.44 11.42 -19.29
N ARG A 182 0.75 12.56 -19.93
CA ARG A 182 0.24 13.88 -19.49
C ARG A 182 -1.28 13.98 -19.50
N TYR A 183 -1.94 13.37 -20.50
CA TYR A 183 -3.39 13.42 -20.64
C TYR A 183 -4.10 12.70 -19.49
N THR A 184 -3.65 11.47 -19.19
CA THR A 184 -4.16 10.68 -18.06
C THR A 184 -3.98 11.41 -16.73
N ASN A 185 -2.81 12.02 -16.51
CA ASN A 185 -2.55 12.81 -15.30
C ASN A 185 -3.44 14.06 -15.20
N SER A 186 -3.80 14.68 -16.32
CA SER A 186 -4.71 15.83 -16.34
C SER A 186 -6.12 15.44 -15.88
N LEU A 187 -6.63 14.30 -16.36
CA LEU A 187 -7.94 13.78 -15.97
C LEU A 187 -8.02 13.40 -14.49
N LEU A 188 -6.91 12.89 -13.94
CA LEU A 188 -6.87 12.38 -12.56
C LEU A 188 -6.39 13.42 -11.53
N ARG A 189 -6.01 14.62 -11.98
CA ARG A 189 -5.64 15.75 -11.13
C ARG A 189 -6.61 16.06 -9.98
N PRO A 190 -7.95 15.92 -10.14
CA PRO A 190 -8.90 16.15 -9.04
C PRO A 190 -8.74 15.19 -7.85
N PHE A 191 -8.04 14.07 -8.03
CA PHE A 191 -7.82 13.02 -7.03
C PHE A 191 -6.42 13.06 -6.41
N PHE A 192 -5.56 14.00 -6.86
CA PHE A 192 -4.20 14.11 -6.35
C PHE A 192 -4.20 14.64 -4.91
N SER A 193 -3.36 14.06 -4.07
CA SER A 193 -3.06 14.58 -2.74
C SER A 193 -2.13 15.80 -2.85
N ARG A 194 -2.10 16.64 -1.81
CA ARG A 194 -1.13 17.74 -1.73
C ARG A 194 0.34 17.25 -1.72
N ASN A 195 0.55 15.97 -1.41
CA ASN A 195 1.86 15.33 -1.35
C ASN A 195 2.28 14.72 -2.71
N ASP A 196 1.40 14.66 -3.71
CA ASP A 196 1.73 14.20 -5.06
C ASP A 196 2.57 15.27 -5.78
N LYS A 197 3.89 15.26 -5.53
CA LYS A 197 4.84 16.19 -6.13
C LYS A 197 5.26 15.72 -7.52
N GLY A 198 4.49 16.05 -8.56
CA GLY A 198 4.94 15.84 -9.95
C GLY A 198 3.85 15.44 -10.93
N ARG A 199 4.28 14.71 -11.98
CA ARG A 199 3.42 14.24 -13.08
C ARG A 199 3.01 12.79 -12.92
N THR A 200 3.03 12.22 -11.72
CA THR A 200 2.89 10.76 -11.53
C THR A 200 1.79 10.46 -10.53
N LEU A 201 0.92 9.50 -10.88
CA LEU A 201 -0.26 9.05 -10.13
C LEU A 201 0.07 8.20 -8.89
N LEU A 202 0.88 8.73 -7.97
CA LEU A 202 1.44 7.93 -6.89
C LEU A 202 0.42 7.57 -5.81
N SER A 203 -0.46 8.48 -5.38
CA SER A 203 -1.38 8.21 -4.28
C SER A 203 -2.31 6.99 -4.48
N PRO A 204 -3.01 6.82 -5.64
CA PRO A 204 -3.81 5.63 -5.90
C PRO A 204 -2.98 4.37 -6.11
N ILE A 205 -1.81 4.48 -6.75
CA ILE A 205 -0.87 3.36 -6.93
C ILE A 205 -0.40 2.86 -5.56
N TYR A 206 -0.06 3.76 -4.63
CA TYR A 206 0.33 3.41 -3.27
C TYR A 206 -0.81 2.75 -2.50
N LEU A 207 -2.04 3.27 -2.58
CA LEU A 207 -3.17 2.63 -1.90
C LEU A 207 -3.42 1.21 -2.41
N LEU A 208 -3.45 1.04 -3.73
CA LEU A 208 -3.68 -0.28 -4.33
C LEU A 208 -2.52 -1.25 -3.98
N SER A 209 -1.29 -0.76 -4.03
CA SER A 209 -0.11 -1.52 -3.59
C SER A 209 -0.18 -1.85 -2.10
N ALA A 210 -0.67 -0.94 -1.26
CA ALA A 210 -0.85 -1.13 0.18
C ALA A 210 -1.84 -2.24 0.52
N CYS A 211 -2.89 -2.38 -0.30
CA CYS A 211 -3.88 -3.43 -0.13
C CYS A 211 -3.36 -4.80 -0.58
N MET A 212 -2.47 -4.85 -1.58
CA MET A 212 -1.98 -6.11 -2.13
C MET A 212 -0.72 -6.64 -1.45
N TYR A 213 0.22 -5.74 -1.13
CA TYR A 213 1.55 -6.11 -0.65
C TYR A 213 1.52 -7.00 0.60
N PRO A 214 0.78 -6.66 1.68
CA PRO A 214 0.77 -7.49 2.88
C PRO A 214 0.31 -8.93 2.60
N ARG A 215 -0.64 -9.13 1.69
CA ARG A 215 -1.21 -10.47 1.39
C ARG A 215 -0.17 -11.48 0.92
N LEU A 216 0.92 -11.01 0.30
CA LEU A 216 2.02 -11.84 -0.17
C LEU A 216 2.87 -12.42 0.97
N PHE A 217 2.70 -11.91 2.19
CA PHE A 217 3.64 -12.09 3.30
C PHE A 217 3.01 -12.49 4.64
N ILE A 218 1.74 -12.14 4.88
CA ILE A 218 1.02 -12.39 6.13
C ILE A 218 -0.30 -13.13 5.88
N GLU A 219 -0.78 -13.83 6.89
CA GLU A 219 -1.96 -14.72 6.82
C GLU A 219 -3.28 -13.97 7.06
N ASP A 220 -4.41 -14.61 6.73
CA ASP A 220 -5.74 -14.01 6.54
C ASP A 220 -6.14 -12.97 7.62
N VAL A 221 -6.20 -13.33 8.91
CA VAL A 221 -6.63 -12.39 9.97
C VAL A 221 -5.65 -11.21 10.13
N GLU A 222 -4.36 -11.46 9.93
CA GLU A 222 -3.29 -10.46 10.03
C GLU A 222 -3.33 -9.51 8.83
N TYR A 223 -3.62 -10.07 7.65
CA TYR A 223 -3.87 -9.34 6.42
C TYR A 223 -5.07 -8.40 6.57
N VAL A 224 -6.21 -8.91 7.04
CA VAL A 224 -7.40 -8.09 7.27
C VAL A 224 -7.10 -7.01 8.30
N SER A 225 -6.33 -7.31 9.34
CA SER A 225 -5.89 -6.29 10.32
C SER A 225 -5.06 -5.19 9.68
N ALA A 226 -4.09 -5.54 8.82
CA ALA A 226 -3.32 -4.56 8.05
C ALA A 226 -4.22 -3.72 7.10
N LEU A 227 -5.22 -4.35 6.49
CA LEU A 227 -6.21 -3.67 5.63
C LEU A 227 -7.09 -2.70 6.44
N ILE A 228 -7.49 -3.07 7.66
CA ILE A 228 -8.21 -2.18 8.58
C ILE A 228 -7.33 -0.99 8.94
N SER A 229 -6.04 -1.21 9.23
CA SER A 229 -5.13 -0.12 9.57
C SER A 229 -4.96 0.88 8.42
N ILE A 230 -4.78 0.40 7.20
CA ILE A 230 -4.63 1.31 6.05
C ILE A 230 -5.94 1.98 5.67
N CYS A 231 -7.09 1.31 5.77
CA CYS A 231 -8.34 1.87 5.26
C CYS A 231 -9.14 2.67 6.30
N PHE A 232 -9.21 2.21 7.54
CA PHE A 232 -10.04 2.83 8.57
C PHE A 232 -9.25 3.69 9.54
N GLN A 233 -8.12 3.18 10.04
CA GLN A 233 -7.31 3.90 11.02
C GLN A 233 -6.68 5.17 10.41
N ASP A 234 -6.04 5.09 9.23
CA ASP A 234 -5.57 6.28 8.49
C ASP A 234 -6.73 7.24 8.15
N SER A 235 -7.92 6.72 7.84
CA SER A 235 -9.11 7.54 7.61
C SER A 235 -9.53 8.32 8.85
N ALA A 236 -9.69 7.64 9.98
CA ALA A 236 -10.13 8.22 11.24
C ALA A 236 -9.09 9.20 11.79
N ALA A 237 -7.81 8.87 11.73
CA ALA A 237 -6.74 9.75 12.17
C ALA A 237 -6.69 11.06 11.38
N SER A 238 -6.85 10.98 10.05
CA SER A 238 -6.92 12.15 9.18
C SER A 238 -8.17 13.01 9.42
N ILE A 239 -9.33 12.40 9.67
CA ILE A 239 -10.59 13.11 9.93
C ILE A 239 -10.54 13.79 11.30
N ALA A 240 -10.12 13.07 12.35
CA ALA A 240 -9.99 13.59 13.70
C ALA A 240 -8.97 14.72 13.78
N GLY A 241 -7.79 14.56 13.16
CA GLY A 241 -6.76 15.61 13.11
C GLY A 241 -7.32 16.93 12.56
N LYS A 242 -8.10 16.85 11.47
CA LYS A 242 -8.77 18.03 10.89
C LYS A 242 -9.82 18.64 11.81
N TRP A 243 -10.59 17.83 12.52
CA TRP A 243 -11.61 18.32 13.45
C TRP A 243 -10.98 19.09 14.61
N PHE A 244 -9.79 18.67 15.07
CA PHE A 244 -9.01 19.37 16.08
C PHE A 244 -8.12 20.50 15.51
N GLY A 245 -8.27 20.87 14.24
CA GLY A 245 -7.54 21.97 13.62
C GLY A 245 -6.05 21.70 13.35
N VAL A 246 -5.61 20.44 13.49
CA VAL A 246 -4.22 20.04 13.23
C VAL A 246 -4.09 19.52 11.80
N THR A 247 -3.23 20.15 11.02
CA THR A 247 -2.96 19.76 9.62
C THR A 247 -1.87 18.68 9.48
N GLU A 248 -1.07 18.50 10.52
CA GLU A 248 -0.04 17.45 10.64
C GLU A 248 -0.53 16.25 11.45
N LYS A 249 0.30 15.19 11.49
CA LYS A 249 0.08 13.99 12.32
C LYS A 249 -0.06 14.40 13.79
N SER A 250 -1.14 13.96 14.43
CA SER A 250 -1.50 14.34 15.81
C SER A 250 -1.76 13.12 16.68
N ILE A 251 -1.52 13.27 17.98
CA ILE A 251 -1.78 12.21 18.96
C ILE A 251 -3.28 11.90 19.02
N GLN A 252 -4.12 12.94 18.96
CA GLN A 252 -5.58 12.78 18.92
C GLN A 252 -6.03 12.01 17.68
N GLY A 253 -5.40 12.29 16.52
CA GLY A 253 -5.61 11.53 15.29
C GLY A 253 -5.21 10.07 15.46
N ALA A 254 -4.00 9.80 15.96
CA ALA A 254 -3.53 8.44 16.19
C ALA A 254 -4.46 7.65 17.13
N ILE A 255 -4.91 8.25 18.23
CA ILE A 255 -5.87 7.62 19.16
C ILE A 255 -7.20 7.32 18.46
N ALA A 256 -7.75 8.28 17.71
CA ALA A 256 -8.99 8.06 16.95
C ALA A 256 -8.83 6.93 15.92
N GLY A 257 -7.65 6.85 15.28
CA GLY A 257 -7.26 5.78 14.39
C GLY A 257 -7.27 4.41 15.07
N VAL A 258 -6.59 4.28 16.22
CA VAL A 258 -6.53 3.03 17.01
C VAL A 258 -7.94 2.58 17.43
N ILE A 259 -8.76 3.51 17.91
CA ILE A 259 -10.15 3.22 18.29
C ILE A 259 -10.93 2.73 17.07
N SER A 260 -10.84 3.42 15.94
CA SER A 260 -11.53 3.01 14.72
C SER A 260 -11.10 1.62 14.25
N GLY A 261 -9.79 1.33 14.24
CA GLY A 261 -9.29 0.02 13.83
C GLY A 261 -9.80 -1.10 14.74
N THR A 262 -9.75 -0.87 16.06
CA THR A 262 -10.22 -1.81 17.07
C THR A 262 -11.73 -2.07 16.94
N VAL A 263 -12.54 -1.03 16.73
CA VAL A 263 -14.00 -1.14 16.57
C VAL A 263 -14.35 -1.93 15.31
N VAL A 264 -13.70 -1.65 14.18
CA VAL A 264 -13.95 -2.38 12.93
C VAL A 264 -13.55 -3.85 13.07
N TYR A 265 -12.39 -4.12 13.66
CA TYR A 265 -11.95 -5.50 13.90
C TYR A 265 -12.89 -6.25 14.84
N PHE A 266 -13.33 -5.61 15.93
CA PHE A 266 -14.31 -6.17 16.85
C PHE A 266 -15.65 -6.45 16.14
N ALA A 267 -16.11 -5.56 15.25
CA ALA A 267 -17.34 -5.77 14.49
C ALA A 267 -17.26 -6.97 13.53
N LEU A 268 -16.07 -7.29 13.00
CA LEU A 268 -15.86 -8.40 12.08
C LEU A 268 -15.67 -9.74 12.79
N TYR A 269 -14.91 -9.75 13.89
CA TYR A 269 -14.45 -11.00 14.54
C TYR A 269 -14.99 -11.21 15.96
N GLY A 270 -15.62 -10.22 16.57
CA GLY A 270 -16.09 -10.27 17.96
C GLY A 270 -14.97 -10.36 19.00
N ARG A 271 -13.74 -9.99 18.64
CA ARG A 271 -12.52 -10.09 19.47
C ARG A 271 -11.73 -8.80 19.48
N ILE A 272 -10.80 -8.66 20.44
CA ILE A 272 -9.91 -7.50 20.60
C ILE A 272 -8.42 -7.88 20.66
N ASP A 273 -8.08 -9.10 20.25
CA ASP A 273 -6.73 -9.66 20.26
C ASP A 273 -5.74 -8.88 19.38
N MET A 274 -6.23 -8.16 18.37
CA MET A 274 -5.40 -7.31 17.50
C MET A 274 -5.21 -5.87 18.00
N LEU A 275 -5.67 -5.52 19.21
CA LEU A 275 -5.43 -4.20 19.80
C LEU A 275 -3.93 -3.81 19.85
N PRO A 276 -2.98 -4.69 20.24
CA PRO A 276 -1.56 -4.35 20.23
C PRO A 276 -1.06 -3.95 18.84
N PHE A 277 -1.53 -4.65 17.80
CA PHE A 277 -1.20 -4.31 16.41
C PHE A 277 -1.74 -2.93 16.02
N PHE A 278 -2.99 -2.60 16.35
CA PHE A 278 -3.54 -1.27 16.03
C PHE A 278 -2.80 -0.14 16.73
N ILE A 279 -2.40 -0.34 18.00
CA ILE A 279 -1.55 0.61 18.75
C ILE A 279 -0.20 0.80 18.05
N PHE A 280 0.42 -0.31 17.63
CA PHE A 280 1.68 -0.27 16.89
C PHE A 280 1.54 0.48 15.56
N ALA A 281 0.54 0.14 14.75
CA ALA A 281 0.26 0.82 13.49
C ALA A 281 -0.01 2.31 13.70
N GLY A 282 -0.69 2.70 14.80
CA GLY A 282 -0.97 4.09 15.13
C GLY A 282 0.26 4.86 15.56
N SER A 283 1.19 4.19 16.24
CA SER A 283 2.50 4.74 16.58
C SER A 283 3.34 4.96 15.33
N VAL A 284 3.36 4.00 14.40
CA VAL A 284 4.03 4.11 13.10
C VAL A 284 3.46 5.28 12.30
N GLU A 285 2.13 5.36 12.20
CA GLU A 285 1.44 6.47 11.54
C GLU A 285 1.83 7.81 12.18
N TYR A 286 1.88 7.92 13.51
CA TYR A 286 2.22 9.17 14.18
C TYR A 286 3.70 9.57 14.01
N LEU A 287 4.62 8.63 14.13
CA LEU A 287 6.06 8.90 14.25
C LEU A 287 6.80 8.99 12.91
N VAL A 288 6.39 8.22 11.90
CA VAL A 288 7.16 8.09 10.67
C VAL A 288 6.78 9.18 9.66
N PRO A 289 7.71 10.05 9.22
CA PRO A 289 7.42 11.15 8.31
C PRO A 289 7.41 10.73 6.83
N ILE A 290 6.83 9.56 6.53
CA ILE A 290 6.71 8.97 5.19
C ILE A 290 5.21 8.78 4.89
N ASN A 291 4.84 8.67 3.61
CA ASN A 291 3.47 8.34 3.21
C ASN A 291 2.94 7.08 3.91
N ASP A 292 1.75 7.18 4.50
CA ASP A 292 1.14 6.12 5.29
C ASP A 292 0.75 4.90 4.42
N ASN A 293 0.44 5.12 3.14
CA ASN A 293 0.17 4.07 2.14
C ASN A 293 1.41 3.23 1.79
N ILE A 294 2.60 3.66 2.21
CA ILE A 294 3.84 2.88 2.06
C ILE A 294 4.25 2.31 3.41
N THR A 295 4.16 3.15 4.44
CA THR A 295 4.71 2.88 5.76
C THR A 295 3.89 1.83 6.51
N ILE A 296 2.57 2.00 6.59
CA ILE A 296 1.70 1.08 7.34
C ILE A 296 1.81 -0.36 6.80
N PRO A 297 1.72 -0.62 5.48
CA PRO A 297 1.83 -1.97 4.93
C PRO A 297 3.20 -2.62 5.20
N LEU A 298 4.30 -1.86 5.06
CA LEU A 298 5.64 -2.36 5.34
C LEU A 298 5.77 -2.78 6.81
N PHE A 299 5.41 -1.88 7.72
CA PHE A 299 5.53 -2.16 9.15
C PHE A 299 4.56 -3.24 9.62
N ALA A 300 3.39 -3.38 8.97
CA ALA A 300 2.49 -4.50 9.24
C ALA A 300 3.15 -5.84 8.89
N VAL A 301 3.76 -5.96 7.70
CA VAL A 301 4.51 -7.16 7.33
C VAL A 301 5.64 -7.43 8.31
N LEU A 302 6.42 -6.40 8.67
CA LEU A 302 7.51 -6.55 9.64
C LEU A 302 7.02 -6.98 11.03
N TYR A 303 5.89 -6.46 11.48
CA TYR A 303 5.30 -6.81 12.78
C TYR A 303 4.89 -8.28 12.82
N PHE A 304 4.16 -8.76 11.81
CA PHE A 304 3.64 -10.12 11.79
C PHE A 304 4.67 -11.18 11.39
N GLN A 305 5.72 -10.80 10.65
CA GLN A 305 6.84 -11.69 10.31
C GLN A 305 7.98 -11.65 11.34
N ALA A 306 7.94 -10.76 12.34
CA ALA A 306 8.96 -10.75 13.37
C ALA A 306 9.00 -12.10 14.11
N PRO A 307 10.20 -12.67 14.34
CA PRO A 307 10.36 -14.02 14.89
C PRO A 307 9.86 -14.22 16.34
N GLU A 308 9.26 -13.21 16.97
CA GLU A 308 8.76 -13.28 18.35
C GLU A 308 7.45 -14.08 18.53
N LYS A 309 6.81 -14.56 17.44
CA LYS A 309 5.71 -15.54 17.56
C LYS A 309 6.14 -16.89 18.16
N ALA A 310 7.44 -17.13 18.32
CA ALA A 310 7.97 -18.29 19.05
C ALA A 310 7.93 -18.13 20.59
N CYS A 311 7.73 -16.92 21.14
CA CYS A 311 7.80 -16.71 22.60
C CYS A 311 6.43 -16.69 23.29
N PHE A 312 5.38 -16.17 22.65
CA PHE A 312 4.05 -16.06 23.27
C PHE A 312 3.14 -17.29 23.10
N SER A 313 3.55 -18.27 22.30
CA SER A 313 2.89 -19.59 22.20
C SER A 313 3.32 -20.57 23.31
N SER A 314 4.18 -20.14 24.24
CA SER A 314 4.72 -20.96 25.32
C SER A 314 4.09 -20.72 26.70
N ILE A 315 2.96 -19.98 26.78
CA ILE A 315 2.16 -19.92 28.01
C ILE A 315 1.08 -21.00 27.90
N PRO A 316 1.29 -22.22 28.45
CA PRO A 316 0.20 -23.19 28.56
C PRO A 316 -0.89 -22.61 29.46
N SER A 317 -2.14 -22.87 29.06
CA SER A 317 -3.36 -22.72 29.87
C SER A 317 -3.26 -23.44 31.21
#